data_AF-A0AAV2DR91-F1
#
_entry.id   AF-A0AAV2DR91-F1
#
_cell.length_a   1.000
_cell.length_b   1.000
_cell.length_c   1.000
_cell.angle_alpha   90.00
_cell.angle_beta   90.00
_cell.angle_gamma   90.00
#
_symmetry.space_group_name_H-M   'P 1'
#
loop_
_entity.id
_entity.type
_entity.pdbx_description
1 polymer ?
#
loop_
_entity_poly.entity_id
_entity_poly.type
_entity_poly.pdbx_seq_one_letter_code
_entity_poly.pdbx_strand_id
1 'polypeptide(L)'
;MEELVGVSMKLTARNATRIIKRISRMLITRGAAMDPYCRHALGDCLELYADAKGELNDAAKDVFEYRDCFKANVEVSAAMDSASTCEDGFRERRYRGDHPLAVENEVFFRLTAVLLAFINMLHYN
;
A
#
# COMPACT_ATOMS: atom_id res chain seq x y z
N MET A 1 14.12 -11.29 15.02
CA MET A 1 13.79 -10.59 13.76
C MET A 1 12.47 -11.03 13.17
N GLU A 2 12.16 -12.34 13.11
CA GLU A 2 10.86 -12.84 12.60
C GLU A 2 9.64 -12.18 13.25
N GLU A 3 9.64 -12.02 14.58
CA GLU A 3 8.55 -11.33 15.30
C GLU A 3 8.37 -9.89 14.83
N LEU A 4 9.48 -9.16 14.65
CA LEU A 4 9.47 -7.77 14.18
C LEU A 4 8.93 -7.66 12.76
N VAL A 5 9.32 -8.60 11.87
CA VAL A 5 8.74 -8.72 10.53
C VAL A 5 7.24 -8.98 10.62
N GLY A 6 6.80 -9.89 11.50
CA GLY A 6 5.39 -10.21 11.67
C GLY A 6 4.56 -9.04 12.19
N VAL A 7 5.07 -8.28 13.16
CA VAL A 7 4.43 -7.06 13.66
C VAL A 7 4.37 -5.97 12.58
N SER A 8 5.49 -5.75 11.88
CA SER A 8 5.57 -4.75 10.80
C SER A 8 4.63 -5.09 9.64
N MET A 9 4.57 -6.35 9.21
CA MET A 9 3.66 -6.85 8.18
C MET A 9 2.20 -6.58 8.56
N LYS A 10 1.79 -6.93 9.79
CA LYS A 10 0.44 -6.67 10.31
C LYS A 10 0.12 -5.17 10.36
N LEU A 11 1.09 -4.33 10.74
CA LEU A 11 0.92 -2.88 10.77
C LEU A 11 0.69 -2.33 9.37
N THR A 12 1.50 -2.72 8.39
CA THR A 12 1.40 -2.29 6.99
C THR A 12 0.08 -2.76 6.37
N ALA A 13 -0.31 -4.02 6.54
CA ALA A 13 -1.58 -4.55 6.01
C ALA A 13 -2.82 -3.87 6.63
N ARG A 14 -2.75 -3.52 7.92
CA ARG A 14 -3.79 -2.71 8.58
C ARG A 14 -3.83 -1.28 8.02
N ASN A 15 -2.68 -0.70 7.68
CA ASN A 15 -2.60 0.61 7.05
C ASN A 15 -3.26 0.59 5.66
N ALA A 16 -2.93 -0.37 4.78
CA ALA A 16 -3.63 -0.55 3.49
C ALA A 16 -5.15 -0.66 3.69
N THR A 17 -5.60 -1.51 4.63
CA THR A 17 -7.03 -1.65 4.94
C THR A 17 -7.68 -0.33 5.40
N ARG A 18 -6.96 0.51 6.15
CA ARG A 18 -7.46 1.85 6.54
C ARG A 18 -7.57 2.79 5.35
N ILE A 19 -6.61 2.74 4.42
CA ILE A 19 -6.61 3.56 3.21
C ILE A 19 -7.76 3.15 2.30
N ILE A 20 -7.94 1.85 2.03
CA ILE A 20 -9.11 1.31 1.31
C ILE A 20 -10.42 1.87 1.90
N LYS A 21 -10.61 1.75 3.22
CA LYS A 21 -11.81 2.26 3.91
C LYS A 21 -11.97 3.77 3.81
N ARG A 22 -10.87 4.54 3.75
CA ARG A 22 -10.91 5.99 3.55
C ARG A 22 -11.37 6.31 2.14
N ILE A 23 -10.75 5.69 1.14
CA ILE A 23 -11.09 5.86 -0.28
C ILE A 23 -12.55 5.52 -0.53
N SER A 24 -13.00 4.34 -0.11
CA SER A 24 -14.40 3.93 -0.28
C SER A 24 -15.37 4.93 0.36
N ARG A 25 -15.06 5.43 1.57
CA ARG A 25 -15.90 6.46 2.21
C ARG A 25 -15.92 7.76 1.43
N MET A 26 -14.79 8.21 0.87
CA MET A 26 -14.74 9.41 0.04
C MET A 26 -15.60 9.25 -1.22
N LEU A 27 -15.45 8.13 -1.93
CA LEU A 27 -16.22 7.82 -3.13
C LEU A 27 -17.73 7.76 -2.84
N ILE A 28 -18.13 7.12 -1.74
CA ILE A 28 -19.55 7.00 -1.35
C ILE A 28 -20.14 8.35 -0.91
N THR A 29 -19.44 9.11 -0.07
CA THR A 29 -20.02 10.31 0.58
C THR A 29 -19.90 11.57 -0.24
N ARG A 30 -18.88 11.67 -1.11
CA ARG A 30 -18.56 12.90 -1.86
C ARG A 30 -18.37 12.68 -3.36
N GLY A 31 -18.39 11.42 -3.83
CA GLY A 31 -18.03 11.09 -5.20
C GLY A 31 -18.85 11.76 -6.30
N ALA A 32 -20.12 12.07 -6.04
CA ALA A 32 -20.99 12.77 -7.00
C ALA A 32 -20.62 14.26 -7.19
N ALA A 33 -20.04 14.90 -6.16
CA ALA A 33 -19.65 16.30 -6.17
C ALA A 33 -18.15 16.50 -6.40
N MET A 34 -17.40 15.41 -6.52
CA MET A 34 -15.95 15.43 -6.68
C MET A 34 -15.58 15.64 -8.15
N ASP A 35 -14.44 16.29 -8.38
CA ASP A 35 -13.86 16.40 -9.71
C ASP A 35 -13.76 14.99 -10.36
N PRO A 36 -14.18 14.82 -11.64
CA PRO A 36 -14.21 13.50 -12.28
C PRO A 36 -12.84 12.83 -12.34
N TYR A 37 -11.77 13.60 -12.51
CA TYR A 37 -10.42 13.06 -12.55
C TYR A 37 -10.00 12.59 -11.16
N CYS A 38 -10.22 13.41 -10.12
CA CYS A 38 -10.00 13.01 -8.72
C CYS A 38 -10.77 11.73 -8.37
N ARG A 39 -12.01 11.58 -8.86
CA ARG A 39 -12.83 10.38 -8.65
C ARG A 39 -12.26 9.16 -9.33
N HIS A 40 -11.76 9.31 -10.56
CA HIS A 40 -11.11 8.22 -11.28
C HIS A 40 -9.83 7.79 -10.56
N ALA A 41 -8.95 8.74 -10.24
CA ALA A 41 -7.70 8.47 -9.52
C ALA A 41 -7.95 7.78 -8.16
N LEU A 42 -9.00 8.17 -7.42
CA LEU A 42 -9.40 7.47 -6.20
C LEU A 42 -9.91 6.04 -6.46
N GLY A 43 -10.56 5.79 -7.59
CA GLY A 43 -10.93 4.44 -8.04
C GLY A 43 -9.70 3.59 -8.30
N ASP A 44 -8.74 4.11 -9.07
CA ASP A 44 -7.47 3.41 -9.37
C ASP A 44 -6.69 3.13 -8.07
N CYS A 45 -6.59 4.12 -7.18
CA CYS A 45 -5.98 3.92 -5.86
C CYS A 45 -6.70 2.84 -5.03
N LEU A 46 -8.01 2.69 -5.16
CA LEU A 46 -8.75 1.64 -4.43
C LEU A 46 -8.30 0.25 -4.86
N GLU A 47 -8.12 0.05 -6.16
CA GLU A 47 -7.64 -1.21 -6.75
C GLU A 47 -6.19 -1.46 -6.34
N LEU A 48 -5.31 -0.47 -6.53
CA LEU A 48 -3.90 -0.56 -6.11
C LEU A 48 -3.73 -0.93 -4.64
N TYR A 49 -4.52 -0.31 -3.73
CA TYR A 49 -4.43 -0.66 -2.31
C TYR A 49 -5.06 -2.02 -1.97
N ALA A 50 -6.01 -2.52 -2.76
CA ALA A 50 -6.52 -3.88 -2.62
C ALA A 50 -5.45 -4.91 -3.04
N ASP A 51 -4.74 -4.65 -4.14
CA ASP A 51 -3.62 -5.45 -4.61
C ASP A 51 -2.46 -5.43 -3.60
N ALA A 52 -2.04 -4.25 -3.12
CA ALA A 52 -1.04 -4.10 -2.08
C ALA A 52 -1.37 -4.90 -0.81
N LYS A 53 -2.64 -4.98 -0.44
CA LYS A 53 -3.08 -5.81 0.69
C LYS A 53 -2.94 -7.30 0.38
N GLY A 54 -3.25 -7.73 -0.85
CA GLY A 54 -3.04 -9.10 -1.33
C GLY A 54 -1.57 -9.48 -1.26
N GLU A 55 -0.71 -8.66 -1.87
CA GLU A 55 0.74 -8.82 -1.90
C GLU A 55 1.34 -8.92 -0.49
N LEU A 56 0.89 -8.11 0.47
CA LEU A 56 1.33 -8.23 1.86
C LEU A 56 0.91 -9.54 2.54
N ASN A 57 -0.23 -10.13 2.16
CA ASN A 57 -0.63 -11.43 2.69
C ASN A 57 0.20 -12.56 2.08
N ASP A 58 0.50 -12.47 0.79
CA ASP A 58 1.36 -13.44 0.12
C ASP A 58 2.79 -13.35 0.65
N ALA A 59 3.29 -12.13 0.90
CA ALA A 59 4.62 -11.92 1.49
C ALA A 59 4.71 -12.53 2.89
N ALA A 60 3.61 -12.51 3.65
CA ALA A 60 3.56 -13.18 4.94
C ALA A 60 3.69 -14.71 4.80
N LYS A 61 3.03 -15.33 3.83
CA LYS A 61 3.17 -16.78 3.57
C LYS A 61 4.59 -17.11 3.12
N ASP A 62 5.14 -16.32 2.21
CA ASP A 62 6.50 -16.49 1.72
C ASP A 62 7.52 -16.40 2.86
N VAL A 63 7.40 -15.42 3.76
CA VAL A 63 8.29 -15.31 4.92
C VAL A 63 8.10 -16.47 5.90
N PHE A 64 6.88 -16.75 6.34
CA PHE A 64 6.64 -17.59 7.52
C PHE A 64 6.41 -19.07 7.20
N GLU A 65 5.88 -19.40 6.03
CA GLU A 65 5.56 -20.76 5.62
C GLU A 65 6.62 -21.32 4.66
N TYR A 66 7.01 -20.53 3.66
CA TYR A 66 7.94 -21.00 2.61
C TYR A 66 9.40 -20.62 2.84
N ARG A 67 9.67 -19.73 3.80
CA ARG A 67 11.01 -19.18 4.08
C ARG A 67 11.67 -18.52 2.85
N ASP A 68 10.86 -18.02 1.93
CA ASP A 68 11.27 -17.34 0.69
C ASP A 68 11.28 -15.82 0.89
N CYS A 69 12.33 -15.31 1.55
CA CYS A 69 12.51 -13.87 1.74
C CYS A 69 12.70 -13.11 0.41
N PHE A 70 13.18 -13.77 -0.65
CA PHE A 70 13.36 -13.12 -1.93
C PHE A 70 12.01 -12.79 -2.56
N LYS A 71 11.10 -13.77 -2.62
CA LYS A 71 9.77 -13.56 -3.18
C LYS A 71 8.93 -12.62 -2.31
N ALA A 72 9.03 -12.73 -0.99
CA ALA A 72 8.42 -11.76 -0.07
C ALA A 72 8.90 -10.31 -0.31
N ASN A 73 10.19 -10.10 -0.58
CA ASN A 73 10.72 -8.77 -0.91
C ASN A 73 10.12 -8.22 -2.22
N VAL A 74 9.92 -9.08 -3.23
CA VAL A 74 9.26 -8.67 -4.48
C VAL A 74 7.83 -8.22 -4.21
N GLU A 75 7.08 -9.01 -3.45
CA GLU A 75 5.68 -8.71 -3.11
C GLU A 75 5.55 -7.44 -2.26
N VAL A 76 6.41 -7.23 -1.25
CA VAL A 76 6.38 -5.98 -0.45
C VAL A 76 6.82 -4.78 -1.29
N SER A 77 7.72 -4.95 -2.26
CA SER A 77 8.11 -3.88 -3.18
C SER A 77 6.96 -3.50 -4.12
N ALA A 78 6.22 -4.48 -4.64
CA ALA A 78 5.00 -4.21 -5.42
C ALA A 78 3.94 -3.46 -4.58
N ALA A 79 3.79 -3.84 -3.31
CA ALA A 79 2.90 -3.12 -2.40
C ALA A 79 3.38 -1.68 -2.19
N MET A 80 4.69 -1.45 -2.02
CA MET A 80 5.27 -0.11 -1.92
C MET A 80 4.95 0.73 -3.17
N ASP A 81 5.08 0.16 -4.36
CA ASP A 81 4.85 0.84 -5.64
C ASP A 81 3.39 1.27 -5.80
N SER A 82 2.44 0.58 -5.18
CA SER A 82 1.02 0.99 -5.16
C SER A 82 0.82 2.38 -4.54
N ALA A 83 1.58 2.74 -3.50
CA ALA A 83 1.47 4.06 -2.88
C ALA A 83 2.03 5.18 -3.77
N SER A 84 3.19 4.96 -4.41
CA SER A 84 3.76 5.94 -5.34
C SER A 84 2.91 6.07 -6.60
N THR A 85 2.41 4.96 -7.14
CA THR A 85 1.55 4.95 -8.34
C THR A 85 0.22 5.67 -8.07
N CYS A 86 -0.39 5.44 -6.90
CA CYS A 86 -1.58 6.17 -6.48
C CYS A 86 -1.32 7.69 -6.39
N GLU A 87 -0.20 8.10 -5.80
CA GLU A 87 0.17 9.51 -5.70
C GLU A 87 0.44 10.14 -7.08
N ASP A 88 1.12 9.44 -7.97
CA ASP A 88 1.40 9.90 -9.32
C ASP A 88 0.13 10.01 -10.18
N GLY A 89 -0.87 9.15 -9.91
CA GLY A 89 -2.21 9.25 -10.49
C GLY A 89 -2.95 10.53 -10.12
N PHE A 90 -2.59 11.24 -9.04
CA PHE A 90 -3.11 12.59 -8.77
C PHE A 90 -2.28 13.70 -9.44
N ARG A 91 -1.04 13.41 -9.84
CA ARG A 91 -0.09 14.39 -10.40
C ARG A 91 -0.16 14.54 -11.91
N GLU A 92 -0.86 13.66 -12.62
CA GLU A 92 -0.94 13.81 -14.06
C GLU A 92 -1.63 15.12 -14.41
N ARG A 93 -1.22 15.72 -15.54
CA ARG A 93 -1.34 17.15 -15.89
C ARG A 93 -2.78 17.71 -15.98
N ARG A 94 -3.79 16.94 -15.62
CA ARG A 94 -5.21 17.31 -15.63
C ARG A 94 -5.71 17.76 -14.26
N TYR A 95 -5.14 17.28 -13.16
CA TYR A 95 -5.59 17.65 -11.82
C TYR A 95 -4.79 18.80 -11.24
N ARG A 96 -5.49 19.74 -10.60
CA ARG A 96 -4.89 20.86 -9.87
C ARG A 96 -5.48 21.04 -8.47
N GLY A 97 -6.25 20.05 -8.01
CA GLY A 97 -6.85 20.06 -6.68
C GLY A 97 -5.94 19.43 -5.64
N ASP A 98 -6.44 19.35 -4.40
CA ASP A 98 -5.72 18.73 -3.29
C ASP A 98 -5.53 17.23 -3.52
N HIS A 99 -4.36 16.69 -3.22
CA HIS A 99 -4.12 15.25 -3.26
C HIS A 99 -4.68 14.60 -1.99
N PRO A 100 -5.84 13.93 -2.05
CA PRO A 100 -6.60 13.56 -0.86
C PRO A 100 -5.98 12.45 -0.02
N LEU A 101 -4.93 11.81 -0.54
CA LEU A 101 -4.21 10.67 0.03
C LEU A 101 -2.70 10.92 0.20
N ALA A 102 -2.18 12.13 -0.04
CA ALA A 102 -0.73 12.36 -0.04
C ALA A 102 -0.04 11.87 1.24
N VAL A 103 -0.63 12.15 2.41
CA VAL A 103 -0.11 11.70 3.71
C VAL A 103 -0.24 10.18 3.87
N GLU A 104 -1.39 9.62 3.49
CA GLU A 104 -1.61 8.18 3.54
C GLU A 104 -0.62 7.40 2.65
N ASN A 105 -0.39 7.87 1.42
CA ASN A 105 0.55 7.32 0.47
C ASN A 105 1.98 7.36 1.04
N GLU A 106 2.41 8.50 1.56
CA GLU A 106 3.73 8.66 2.15
C GLU A 106 3.94 7.76 3.38
N VAL A 107 2.94 7.68 4.26
CA VAL A 107 3.01 6.81 5.45
C VAL A 107 3.10 5.35 5.04
N PHE A 108 2.28 4.91 4.08
CA PHE A 108 2.30 3.53 3.61
C PHE A 108 3.65 3.17 2.97
N PHE A 109 4.18 4.05 2.11
CA PHE A 109 5.51 3.89 1.50
C PHE A 109 6.62 3.72 2.54
N ARG A 110 6.59 4.52 3.61
CA ARG A 110 7.57 4.39 4.70
C ARG A 110 7.41 3.07 5.47
N LEU A 111 6.18 2.62 5.69
CA LEU A 111 5.91 1.35 6.39
C LEU A 111 6.39 0.14 5.56
N THR A 112 6.19 0.14 4.25
CA THR A 112 6.72 -0.92 3.36
C THR A 112 8.24 -0.87 3.29
N ALA A 113 8.86 0.31 3.23
CA ALA A 113 10.32 0.45 3.26
C ALA A 113 10.94 -0.11 4.56
N VAL A 114 10.34 0.17 5.71
CA VAL A 114 10.76 -0.40 7.00
C VAL A 114 10.59 -1.93 7.02
N LEU A 115 9.48 -2.42 6.49
CA LEU A 115 9.23 -3.86 6.38
C LEU A 115 10.26 -4.56 5.50
N LEU A 116 10.59 -4.00 4.33
CA LEU A 116 11.65 -4.50 3.44
C LEU A 116 13.00 -4.56 4.16
N ALA A 117 13.35 -3.52 4.93
CA ALA A 117 14.58 -3.51 5.71
C ALA A 117 14.61 -4.67 6.73
N PHE A 118 13.48 -4.94 7.41
CA PHE A 118 13.40 -6.07 8.34
C PHE A 118 13.47 -7.44 7.65
N ILE A 119 12.83 -7.61 6.49
CA ILE A 119 12.89 -8.86 5.71
C ILE A 119 14.32 -9.11 5.22
N ASN A 120 15.03 -8.08 4.75
CA ASN A 120 16.43 -8.20 4.32
C ASN A 120 17.40 -8.57 5.45
N MET A 121 17.03 -8.30 6.69
CA MET A 121 17.80 -8.71 7.87
C MET A 121 17.37 -10.09 8.42
N LEU A 122 16.39 -10.76 7.81
CA LEU A 122 16.10 -12.16 8.11
C LEU A 122 17.14 -13.05 7.44
N HIS A 123 17.80 -13.86 8.26
CA HIS A 123 18.63 -14.96 7.82
C HIS A 123 17.97 -16.25 8.25
N TYR A 124 17.60 -17.08 7.27
CA TYR A 124 17.23 -18.46 7.51
C TYR A 124 18.49 -19.32 7.35
N ASN A 125 18.82 -20.07 8.41
CA ASN A 125 19.93 -21.03 8.41
C ASN A 125 19.50 -22.34 7.76
#